data_AF-A0A235IEG6-F1
#
_entry.id   AF-A0A235IEG6-F1
#
_cell.length_a   1.000
_cell.length_b   1.000
_cell.length_c   1.000
_cell.angle_alpha   90.00
_cell.angle_beta   90.00
_cell.angle_gamma   90.00
#
_symmetry.space_group_name_H-M   'P 1'
#
loop_
_entity.id
_entity.type
_entity.pdbx_description
1 polymer ?
#
loop_
_entity_poly.entity_id
_entity_poly.type
_entity_poly.pdbx_seq_one_letter_code
_entity_poly.pdbx_strand_id
1 'polypeptide(L)'
;MTDEIIDLANCDREPIHIPSLIQPHGILLVLQDPTLEILQVSSNTQKVVGRQPDELLGKPLSDLLNVKQIKLIQQCLAEDFESVNPLNIAIQHQNKSIHFDGIIHRLDTIIILELEPKKSKDKTGFFDFYQQVISSSDEYL
;
A
#
# COMPACT_ATOMS: atom_id res chain seq x y z
N MET A 1 -19.38 29.08 -35.49
CA MET A 1 -18.43 29.14 -34.37
C MET A 1 -19.22 29.55 -33.14
N THR A 2 -19.65 28.57 -32.37
CA THR A 2 -20.29 28.75 -31.06
C THR A 2 -19.70 27.64 -30.21
N ASP A 3 -18.83 28.04 -29.27
CA ASP A 3 -18.23 27.18 -28.26
C ASP A 3 -19.32 26.39 -27.56
N GLU A 4 -19.27 25.06 -27.70
CA GLU A 4 -19.98 24.15 -26.83
C GLU A 4 -19.35 24.27 -25.44
N ILE A 5 -20.09 24.90 -24.52
CA ILE A 5 -19.81 24.85 -23.10
C ILE A 5 -19.91 23.37 -22.71
N ILE A 6 -18.75 22.73 -22.54
CA ILE A 6 -18.65 21.37 -22.00
C ILE A 6 -19.22 21.43 -20.59
N ASP A 7 -20.46 20.97 -20.47
CA ASP A 7 -21.20 20.88 -19.21
C ASP A 7 -20.52 19.82 -18.33
N LEU A 8 -19.67 20.27 -17.42
CA LEU A 8 -18.95 19.48 -16.41
C LEU A 8 -19.90 18.86 -15.35
N ALA A 9 -21.21 18.89 -15.56
CA ALA A 9 -22.22 18.44 -14.61
C ALA A 9 -22.46 16.91 -14.59
N ASN A 10 -21.45 16.10 -14.94
CA ASN A 10 -21.58 14.64 -14.95
C ASN A 10 -20.53 13.88 -14.12
N CYS A 11 -19.78 14.57 -13.26
CA CYS A 11 -18.77 13.93 -12.39
C CYS A 11 -19.27 13.56 -10.98
N ASP A 12 -20.56 13.68 -10.65
CA ASP A 12 -20.95 13.76 -9.22
C ASP A 12 -21.94 12.70 -8.73
N ARG A 13 -22.08 11.56 -9.43
CA ARG A 13 -22.94 10.45 -8.94
C ARG A 13 -22.39 9.06 -9.24
N GLU A 14 -21.09 8.85 -9.10
CA GLU A 14 -20.63 7.51 -8.80
C GLU A 14 -20.68 7.30 -7.27
N PRO A 15 -21.44 6.32 -6.77
CA PRO A 15 -21.39 5.95 -5.37
C PRO A 15 -20.02 5.32 -5.10
N ILE A 16 -19.05 6.12 -4.66
CA ILE A 16 -17.78 5.66 -4.06
C ILE A 16 -18.01 4.94 -2.69
N HIS A 17 -19.25 4.56 -2.39
CA HIS A 17 -19.77 4.20 -1.07
C HIS A 17 -19.61 2.73 -0.70
N ILE A 18 -18.67 2.00 -1.32
CA ILE A 18 -18.14 0.77 -0.75
C ILE A 18 -16.63 0.89 -0.62
N PRO A 19 -16.11 1.65 0.37
CA PRO A 19 -14.68 1.71 0.67
C PRO A 19 -14.26 0.42 1.40
N SER A 20 -14.35 -0.72 0.74
CA SER A 20 -13.81 -1.99 1.23
C SER A 20 -12.75 -2.57 0.29
N LEU A 21 -12.36 -1.80 -0.73
CA LEU A 21 -11.38 -2.20 -1.73
C LEU A 21 -10.19 -1.25 -1.64
N ILE A 22 -9.13 -1.69 -0.95
CA ILE A 22 -7.83 -1.04 -1.06
C ILE A 22 -7.20 -1.40 -2.41
N GLN A 23 -6.22 -0.61 -2.88
CA GLN A 23 -5.37 -1.01 -4.00
C GLN A 23 -4.77 -2.41 -3.71
N PRO A 24 -4.94 -3.41 -4.59
CA PRO A 24 -4.65 -4.82 -4.25
C PRO A 24 -3.16 -5.14 -4.13
N HIS A 25 -2.29 -4.16 -4.43
CA HIS A 25 -0.85 -4.29 -4.40
C HIS A 25 -0.25 -3.97 -3.03
N GLY A 26 -0.87 -3.07 -2.25
CA GLY A 26 -0.43 -2.71 -0.91
C GLY A 26 -1.17 -3.44 0.20
N ILE A 27 -0.77 -3.21 1.44
CA ILE A 27 -1.55 -3.59 2.62
C ILE A 27 -1.84 -2.36 3.47
N LEU A 28 -2.96 -2.40 4.18
CA LEU A 28 -3.38 -1.34 5.09
C LEU A 28 -3.53 -1.92 6.49
N LEU A 29 -2.97 -1.22 7.46
CA LEU A 29 -3.04 -1.54 8.88
C LEU A 29 -3.65 -0.34 9.62
N VAL A 30 -4.59 -0.61 10.52
CA VAL A 30 -5.06 0.37 11.50
C VAL A 30 -4.51 -0.01 12.85
N LEU A 31 -3.85 0.93 13.51
CA LEU A 31 -3.13 0.71 14.75
C LEU A 31 -3.69 1.60 15.87
N GLN A 32 -3.69 1.08 17.08
CA GLN A 32 -4.04 1.86 18.27
C GLN A 32 -2.88 2.76 18.70
N ASP A 33 -3.08 4.08 18.72
CA ASP A 33 -2.12 5.01 19.32
C ASP A 33 -2.21 4.94 20.87
N PRO A 34 -1.09 4.93 21.63
CA PRO A 34 0.31 4.88 21.20
C PRO A 34 0.88 3.45 21.18
N THR A 35 0.06 2.44 21.50
CA THR A 35 0.50 1.05 21.72
C THR A 35 0.99 0.33 20.47
N LEU A 36 0.55 0.79 19.28
CA LEU A 36 0.76 0.15 17.99
C LEU A 36 0.20 -1.28 17.91
N GLU A 37 -0.89 -1.55 18.64
CA GLU A 37 -1.69 -2.77 18.48
C GLU A 37 -2.46 -2.71 17.15
N ILE A 38 -2.46 -3.80 16.38
CA ILE A 38 -3.15 -3.92 15.10
C ILE A 38 -4.65 -4.13 15.34
N LEU A 39 -5.44 -3.08 15.13
CA LEU A 39 -6.90 -3.09 15.27
C LEU A 39 -7.59 -3.63 14.03
N GLN A 40 -7.06 -3.29 12.85
CA GLN A 40 -7.58 -3.76 11.56
C GLN A 40 -6.43 -4.00 10.60
N VAL A 41 -6.67 -4.91 9.65
CA VAL A 41 -5.71 -5.29 8.64
C VAL A 41 -6.44 -5.65 7.35
N SER A 42 -5.85 -5.31 6.20
CA SER A 42 -6.41 -5.70 4.91
C SER A 42 -6.36 -7.21 4.68
N SER A 43 -7.37 -7.74 3.98
CA SER A 43 -7.55 -9.17 3.73
C SER A 43 -6.46 -9.79 2.84
N ASN A 44 -5.73 -8.98 2.08
CA ASN A 44 -4.68 -9.42 1.16
C ASN A 44 -3.30 -9.58 1.84
N THR A 45 -3.19 -9.45 3.16
CA THR A 45 -1.93 -9.63 3.90
C THR A 45 -1.28 -10.99 3.66
N GLN A 46 -2.05 -12.07 3.55
CA GLN A 46 -1.50 -13.39 3.24
C GLN A 46 -0.79 -13.39 1.88
N LYS A 47 -1.33 -12.68 0.91
CA LYS A 47 -0.76 -12.60 -0.43
C LYS A 47 0.49 -11.71 -0.49
N VAL A 48 0.49 -10.61 0.26
CA VAL A 48 1.54 -9.58 0.17
C VAL A 48 2.69 -9.83 1.14
N VAL A 49 2.41 -10.23 2.38
CA VAL A 49 3.40 -10.42 3.45
C VAL A 49 3.43 -11.85 4.01
N GLY A 50 2.57 -12.74 3.51
CA GLY A 50 2.58 -14.15 3.90
C GLY A 50 2.00 -14.45 5.29
N ARG A 51 1.23 -13.51 5.86
CA ARG A 51 0.58 -13.62 7.17
C ARG A 51 -0.92 -13.52 7.00
N GLN A 52 -1.66 -14.40 7.66
CA GLN A 52 -3.12 -14.31 7.62
C GLN A 52 -3.60 -13.11 8.44
N PRO A 53 -4.71 -12.45 8.07
CA PRO A 53 -5.31 -11.38 8.86
C PRO A 53 -5.48 -11.73 10.35
N ASP A 54 -5.98 -12.94 10.63
CA ASP A 54 -6.26 -13.42 11.99
C ASP A 54 -4.99 -13.65 12.83
N GLU A 55 -3.82 -13.80 12.19
CA GLU A 55 -2.53 -13.88 12.89
C GLU A 55 -2.03 -12.51 13.35
N LEU A 56 -2.53 -11.43 12.74
CA LEU A 56 -2.08 -10.06 12.95
C LEU A 56 -3.04 -9.26 13.85
N LEU A 57 -4.33 -9.53 13.78
CA LEU A 57 -5.34 -8.82 14.58
C LEU A 57 -5.09 -8.96 16.09
N GLY A 58 -5.14 -7.83 16.81
CA GLY A 58 -4.89 -7.75 18.25
C GLY A 58 -3.44 -8.02 18.66
N LYS A 59 -2.51 -8.07 17.70
CA LYS A 59 -1.07 -8.23 17.95
C LYS A 59 -0.37 -6.88 17.88
N PRO A 60 0.75 -6.71 18.60
CA PRO A 60 1.58 -5.53 18.43
C PRO A 60 2.22 -5.52 17.04
N LEU A 61 2.40 -4.34 16.45
CA LEU A 61 3.07 -4.17 15.15
C LEU A 61 4.48 -4.77 15.12
N SER A 62 5.11 -4.94 16.30
CA SER A 62 6.42 -5.59 16.45
C SER A 62 6.45 -7.07 16.03
N ASP A 63 5.29 -7.73 15.93
CA ASP A 63 5.20 -9.10 15.41
C ASP A 63 5.40 -9.16 13.89
N LEU A 64 5.17 -8.03 13.22
CA LEU A 64 5.37 -7.85 11.78
C LEU A 64 6.68 -7.11 11.46
N LEU A 65 7.01 -6.07 12.24
CA LEU A 65 8.14 -5.18 12.00
C LEU A 65 9.21 -5.29 13.10
N ASN A 66 10.47 -5.19 12.70
CA ASN A 66 11.56 -5.22 13.68
C ASN A 66 11.61 -3.93 14.52
N VAL A 67 12.29 -4.00 15.67
CA VAL A 67 12.42 -2.91 16.64
C VAL A 67 12.95 -1.60 16.03
N LYS A 68 13.84 -1.67 15.03
CA LYS A 68 14.37 -0.45 14.39
C LYS A 68 13.29 0.28 13.60
N GLN A 69 12.45 -0.46 12.89
CA GLN A 69 11.34 0.09 12.12
C GLN A 69 10.23 0.62 13.03
N ILE A 70 9.94 -0.07 14.14
CA ILE A 70 8.99 0.44 15.15
C ILE A 70 9.46 1.79 15.71
N LYS A 71 10.74 1.92 16.03
CA LYS A 71 11.30 3.22 16.48
C LYS A 71 11.18 4.31 15.42
N LEU A 72 11.43 3.99 14.16
CA LEU A 72 11.26 4.93 13.05
C LEU A 72 9.81 5.42 12.96
N ILE A 73 8.85 4.51 13.07
CA ILE A 73 7.41 4.84 13.08
C ILE A 73 7.08 5.73 14.27
N GLN A 74 7.55 5.40 15.47
CA GLN A 74 7.33 6.21 16.67
C GLN A 74 7.94 7.61 16.57
N GLN A 75 9.12 7.74 15.95
CA GLN A 75 9.76 9.03 15.68
C GLN A 75 8.95 9.85 14.67
N CYS A 76 8.54 9.23 13.55
CA CYS A 76 7.67 9.85 12.56
C CYS A 76 6.38 10.38 13.19
N LEU A 77 5.77 9.61 14.09
CA LEU A 77 4.57 9.99 14.82
C LEU A 77 4.78 11.09 15.88
N ALA A 78 6.01 11.29 16.36
CA ALA A 78 6.34 12.35 17.31
C ALA A 78 6.71 13.68 16.61
N GLU A 79 7.12 13.59 15.34
CA GLU A 79 7.49 14.72 14.49
C GLU A 79 6.34 15.08 13.52
N ASP A 80 6.62 15.99 12.60
CA ASP A 80 5.71 16.32 11.49
C ASP A 80 5.77 15.23 10.40
N PHE A 81 4.94 14.19 10.55
CA PHE A 81 4.93 12.98 9.72
C PHE A 81 4.73 13.26 8.22
N GLU A 82 4.13 14.39 7.84
CA GLU A 82 3.97 14.77 6.43
C GLU A 82 5.33 14.97 5.73
N SER A 83 6.35 15.39 6.48
CA SER A 83 7.71 15.59 5.95
C SER A 83 8.57 14.32 5.88
N VAL A 84 8.15 13.25 6.59
CA VAL A 84 8.95 12.03 6.78
C VAL A 84 8.42 10.87 5.94
N ASN A 85 7.16 10.96 5.47
CA ASN A 85 6.62 10.01 4.51
C ASN A 85 7.32 10.14 3.13
N PRO A 86 7.52 9.03 2.39
CA PRO A 86 7.29 7.65 2.79
C PRO A 86 8.46 7.04 3.59
N LEU A 87 8.12 6.19 4.57
CA LEU A 87 9.09 5.40 5.34
C LEU A 87 9.54 4.16 4.56
N ASN A 88 10.83 3.82 4.63
CA ASN A 88 11.32 2.57 4.05
C ASN A 88 11.10 1.40 5.03
N ILE A 89 10.10 0.57 4.76
CA ILE A 89 9.71 -0.57 5.59
C ILE A 89 10.15 -1.88 4.92
N ALA A 90 10.61 -2.85 5.70
CA ALA A 90 11.05 -4.16 5.26
C ALA A 90 10.43 -5.27 6.11
N ILE A 91 9.69 -6.17 5.47
CA ILE A 91 9.05 -7.32 6.11
C ILE A 91 9.71 -8.60 5.62
N GLN A 92 10.05 -9.48 6.56
CA GLN A 92 10.66 -10.78 6.23
C GLN A 92 9.58 -11.81 5.93
N HIS A 93 9.69 -12.46 4.77
CA HIS A 93 8.80 -13.54 4.36
C HIS A 93 9.59 -14.61 3.58
N GLN A 94 9.56 -15.88 4.03
CA GLN A 94 10.22 -17.03 3.38
C GLN A 94 11.69 -16.76 2.99
N ASN A 95 12.50 -16.24 3.93
CA ASN A 95 13.91 -15.84 3.73
C ASN A 95 14.14 -14.72 2.71
N LYS A 96 13.09 -13.99 2.31
CA LYS A 96 13.19 -12.78 1.48
C LYS A 96 12.76 -11.56 2.28
N SER A 97 13.45 -10.46 2.02
CA SER A 97 13.08 -9.13 2.52
C SER A 97 12.21 -8.44 1.47
N ILE A 98 10.94 -8.23 1.77
CA ILE A 98 10.03 -7.46 0.91
C ILE A 98 10.08 -6.01 1.39
N HIS A 99 10.40 -5.08 0.49
CA HIS A 99 10.50 -3.66 0.81
C HIS A 99 9.22 -2.94 0.43
N PHE A 100 8.83 -1.98 1.27
CA PHE A 100 7.64 -1.18 1.13
C PHE A 100 7.97 0.30 1.30
N ASP A 101 7.26 1.16 0.58
CA ASP A 101 7.05 2.54 0.98
C ASP A 101 5.88 2.56 1.97
N GLY A 102 6.14 3.04 3.18
CA GLY A 102 5.20 3.12 4.28
C GLY A 102 4.68 4.53 4.45
N ILE A 103 3.37 4.72 4.29
CA ILE A 103 2.73 6.01 4.46
C ILE A 103 1.96 5.96 5.78
N ILE A 104 2.27 6.91 6.66
CA ILE A 104 1.62 7.04 7.96
C ILE A 104 0.65 8.22 7.94
N HIS A 105 -0.55 7.96 8.43
CA HIS A 105 -1.52 8.99 8.79
C HIS A 105 -1.95 8.80 10.24
N ARG A 106 -2.09 9.88 11.00
CA ARG A 106 -2.71 9.86 12.33
C ARG A 106 -4.08 10.51 12.27
N LEU A 107 -5.09 9.81 12.78
CA LEU A 107 -6.45 10.33 12.94
C LEU A 107 -6.90 10.09 14.38
N ASP A 108 -6.99 11.16 15.17
CA ASP A 108 -7.36 11.13 16.59
C ASP A 108 -6.56 10.10 17.41
N THR A 109 -7.15 8.92 17.66
CA THR A 109 -6.62 7.83 18.49
C THR A 109 -6.13 6.63 17.69
N ILE A 110 -6.24 6.69 16.36
CA ILE A 110 -5.78 5.63 15.46
C ILE A 110 -4.68 6.12 14.54
N ILE A 111 -3.85 5.18 14.12
CA ILE A 111 -2.82 5.38 13.12
C ILE A 111 -3.14 4.47 11.94
N ILE A 112 -3.15 5.03 10.74
CA ILE A 112 -3.25 4.27 9.50
C ILE A 112 -1.83 4.14 8.94
N LEU A 113 -1.41 2.90 8.70
CA LEU A 113 -0.16 2.57 8.02
C LEU A 113 -0.49 1.86 6.72
N GLU A 114 -0.20 2.52 5.61
CA GLU A 114 -0.28 1.94 4.28
C GLU A 114 1.12 1.48 3.86
N LEU A 115 1.23 0.26 3.33
CA LEU A 115 2.49 -0.31 2.86
C LEU A 115 2.35 -0.67 1.39
N GLU A 116 3.04 0.08 0.53
CA GLU A 116 3.09 -0.17 -0.91
C GLU A 116 4.40 -0.89 -1.28
N PRO A 117 4.37 -2.08 -1.91
CA PRO A 117 5.58 -2.80 -2.25
C PRO A 117 6.44 -1.98 -3.22
N LYS A 118 7.71 -1.83 -2.89
CA LYS A 118 8.70 -1.38 -3.86
C LYS A 118 8.81 -2.46 -4.91
N LYS A 119 8.41 -2.13 -6.14
CA LYS A 119 8.71 -3.01 -7.29
C LYS A 119 10.22 -3.21 -7.29
N SER A 120 10.67 -4.44 -7.00
CA SER A 120 12.04 -4.81 -7.33
C SER A 120 12.21 -4.49 -8.81
N LYS A 121 13.36 -3.94 -9.20
CA LYS A 121 13.75 -3.92 -10.62
C LYS A 121 14.06 -5.34 -11.09
N ASP A 122 13.15 -6.29 -10.87
CA ASP A 122 13.19 -7.57 -11.54
C ASP A 122 12.73 -7.31 -12.97
N LYS A 123 13.69 -7.39 -13.89
CA LYS A 123 13.51 -7.30 -15.34
C LYS A 123 12.72 -8.49 -15.93
N THR A 124 11.80 -9.09 -15.20
CA THR A 124 11.13 -10.33 -15.59
C THR A 124 9.63 -10.20 -15.37
N GLY A 125 8.90 -9.95 -16.46
CA GLY A 125 7.43 -9.95 -16.47
C GLY A 125 6.81 -8.77 -17.22
N PHE A 126 7.32 -7.55 -17.04
CA PHE A 126 6.75 -6.39 -17.75
C PHE A 126 7.29 -6.24 -19.18
N PHE A 127 8.53 -6.67 -19.43
CA PHE A 127 9.16 -6.55 -20.77
C PHE A 127 8.75 -7.69 -21.74
N ASP A 128 8.39 -8.87 -21.22
CA ASP A 128 7.98 -10.01 -22.04
C ASP A 128 6.63 -9.77 -22.74
N PHE A 129 5.70 -9.09 -22.07
CA PHE A 129 4.41 -8.74 -22.66
C PHE A 129 4.54 -7.73 -23.81
N TYR A 130 5.43 -6.73 -23.68
CA TYR A 130 5.67 -5.76 -24.75
C TYR A 130 6.40 -6.38 -25.96
N GLN A 131 7.34 -7.30 -25.75
CA GLN A 131 8.03 -7.99 -26.86
C GLN A 131 7.09 -8.91 -27.65
N GLN A 132 6.06 -9.50 -27.02
CA GLN A 132 5.06 -10.31 -27.73
C GLN A 132 4.07 -9.47 -28.55
N VAL A 133 3.66 -8.29 -28.05
CA VAL A 133 2.71 -7.43 -28.78
C VAL A 133 3.37 -6.73 -29.97
N ILE A 134 4.65 -6.36 -29.86
CA ILE A 134 5.39 -5.72 -30.97
C ILE A 134 5.81 -6.74 -32.03
N SER A 135 6.07 -8.00 -31.67
CA SER A 135 6.40 -9.07 -32.63
C SER A 135 5.21 -9.56 -33.46
N SER A 136 3.97 -9.26 -33.07
CA SER A 136 2.77 -9.79 -33.73
C SER A 136 2.12 -8.82 -34.73
N SER A 137 2.78 -7.70 -35.06
CA SER A 137 2.25 -6.66 -35.95
C SER A 137 2.94 -6.55 -37.32
N ASP A 138 3.90 -7.44 -37.66
CA ASP A 138 4.57 -7.47 -38.98
C ASP A 138 4.24 -8.75 -39.77
N GLU A 139 2.97 -9.12 -39.87
CA GLU A 139 2.53 -10.15 -40.81
C GLU A 139 1.22 -9.76 -41.51
N TYR A 140 1.15 -8.53 -42.04
CA TYR A 140 0.21 -8.17 -43.10
C TYR A 140 0.69 -6.91 -43.85
N LEU A 141 1.60 -7.12 -44.81
CA LEU A 141 1.65 -6.39 -46.09
C LEU A 141 2.52 -7.15 -47.11
#